data_AF-A0A8S4SPD0-F1
#
_entry.id   AF-A0A8S4SPD0-F1
#
_cell.length_a   1.000
_cell.length_b   1.000
_cell.length_c   1.000
_cell.angle_alpha   90.00
_cell.angle_beta   90.00
_cell.angle_gamma   90.00
#
_symmetry.space_group_name_H-M   'P 1'
#
loop_
_entity.id
_entity.type
_entity.pdbx_description
1 polymer ?
#
loop_
_entity_poly.entity_id
_entity_poly.type
_entity_poly.pdbx_seq_one_letter_code
_entity_poly.pdbx_strand_id
1 'polypeptide(L)'
;MLPTCPEVLERRPPTDYADASYLNLTEDQLKKLERLQNLAIRFIFGLRKYDHVSEFRQKLKWLPIRRRRDLHVLSLLYCLLFNPKTPPYLKEKFNFVGTASELRSCRMLTLCMPFHKTKFY
;
A
#
# COMPACT_ATOMS: atom_id res chain seq x y z
N MET A 1 33.93 -1.25 -7.10
CA MET A 1 32.94 -0.51 -7.93
C MET A 1 31.68 -1.34 -7.98
N LEU A 2 30.62 -0.93 -7.27
CA LEU A 2 29.33 -1.62 -7.33
C LEU A 2 28.67 -1.27 -8.68
N PRO A 3 28.06 -2.24 -9.38
CA PRO A 3 27.48 -1.99 -10.69
C PRO A 3 26.27 -1.06 -10.54
N THR A 4 26.38 0.13 -11.13
CA THR A 4 25.27 1.05 -11.35
C THR A 4 24.43 0.51 -12.50
N CYS A 5 23.61 -0.51 -12.23
CA CYS A 5 22.60 -0.97 -13.17
C CYS A 5 21.29 -0.19 -12.94
N PRO A 6 20.86 0.69 -13.87
CA PRO A 6 19.61 1.44 -13.74
C PRO A 6 18.37 0.54 -13.71
N GLU A 7 18.46 -0.72 -14.12
CA GLU A 7 17.34 -1.68 -14.11
C GLU A 7 16.85 -2.10 -12.71
N VAL A 8 17.71 -2.05 -11.69
CA VAL A 8 17.32 -2.49 -10.34
C VAL A 8 16.39 -1.48 -9.67
N LEU A 9 16.44 -0.22 -10.10
CA LEU A 9 15.61 0.87 -9.55
C LEU A 9 14.13 0.74 -9.94
N GLU A 10 13.80 0.05 -11.04
CA GLU A 10 12.43 -0.07 -11.54
C GLU A 10 11.73 -1.36 -11.11
N ARG A 11 12.49 -2.37 -10.67
CA ARG A 11 11.93 -3.61 -10.14
C ARG A 11 11.41 -3.36 -8.73
N ARG A 12 10.08 -3.28 -8.60
CA ARG A 12 9.41 -3.31 -7.30
C ARG A 12 9.90 -4.53 -6.50
N PRO A 13 10.28 -4.35 -5.22
CA PRO A 13 10.69 -5.46 -4.38
C PRO A 13 9.62 -6.57 -4.38
N PRO A 14 10.01 -7.86 -4.39
CA PRO A 14 9.07 -8.99 -4.33
C PRO A 14 8.11 -8.93 -3.15
N THR A 15 8.45 -8.19 -2.09
CA THR A 15 7.62 -7.95 -0.90
C THR A 15 6.31 -7.22 -1.21
N ASP A 16 6.20 -6.61 -2.39
CA ASP A 16 5.01 -5.87 -2.81
C ASP A 16 3.96 -6.78 -3.46
N TYR A 17 4.29 -8.05 -3.70
CA TYR A 17 3.36 -9.00 -4.29
C TYR A 17 2.32 -9.43 -3.23
N ALA A 18 1.05 -9.07 -3.47
CA ALA A 18 -0.11 -9.35 -2.61
C ALA A 18 -0.15 -8.62 -1.26
N ASP A 19 0.51 -7.48 -1.12
CA ASP A 19 0.46 -6.68 0.11
C ASP A 19 -0.95 -6.16 0.47
N ALA A 20 -1.80 -5.98 -0.54
CA ALA A 20 -3.21 -5.60 -0.42
C ALA A 20 -4.13 -6.72 0.07
N SER A 21 -3.73 -8.00 0.01
CA SER A 21 -4.57 -9.11 0.51
C SER A 21 -4.52 -9.25 2.04
N TYR A 22 -3.41 -8.85 2.66
CA TYR A 22 -3.19 -8.99 4.12
C TYR A 22 -3.48 -7.70 4.89
N LEU A 23 -4.63 -7.06 4.68
CA LEU A 23 -4.94 -5.75 5.29
C LEU A 23 -4.79 -5.75 6.83
N ASN A 24 -5.08 -6.87 7.49
CA ASN A 24 -5.15 -6.99 8.95
C ASN A 24 -3.80 -7.39 9.60
N LEU A 25 -2.69 -6.82 9.15
CA LEU A 25 -1.40 -7.08 9.79
C LEU A 25 -1.28 -6.31 11.11
N THR A 26 -0.84 -6.99 12.18
CA THR A 26 -0.54 -6.33 13.44
C THR A 26 0.68 -5.41 13.30
N GLU A 27 0.78 -4.45 14.21
CA GLU A 27 1.88 -3.48 14.22
C GLU A 27 3.27 -4.13 14.30
N ASP A 28 3.38 -5.27 14.97
CA ASP A 28 4.64 -6.00 15.07
C ASP A 28 5.03 -6.65 13.73
N GLN A 29 4.06 -7.14 12.95
CA GLN A 29 4.33 -7.68 11.61
C GLN A 29 4.71 -6.55 10.64
N LEU A 30 4.03 -5.40 10.73
CA LEU A 30 4.40 -4.20 9.97
C LEU A 30 5.84 -3.76 10.28
N LYS A 31 6.24 -3.75 11.56
CA LYS A 31 7.62 -3.43 11.96
C LYS A 31 8.63 -4.43 11.41
N LYS A 32 8.31 -5.73 11.38
CA LYS A 32 9.19 -6.76 10.78
C LYS A 32 9.40 -6.51 9.29
N LEU A 33 8.34 -6.20 8.56
CA LEU A 33 8.43 -5.87 7.15
C LEU A 33 9.28 -4.60 6.95
N GLU A 34 9.08 -3.55 7.74
CA GLU A 34 9.87 -2.32 7.61
C GLU A 34 11.36 -2.56 7.90
N ARG A 35 11.68 -3.41 8.87
CA ARG A 35 13.07 -3.85 9.13
C ARG A 35 13.66 -4.59 7.93
N LEU A 36 12.89 -5.45 7.27
CA LEU A 36 13.32 -6.15 6.07
C LEU A 36 13.59 -5.18 4.90
N GLN A 37 12.71 -4.19 4.69
CA GLN A 37 12.95 -3.12 3.71
C GLN A 37 14.24 -2.35 4.03
N ASN A 38 14.44 -1.98 5.30
CA ASN A 38 15.66 -1.29 5.71
C ASN A 38 16.91 -2.16 5.50
N LEU A 39 16.83 -3.45 5.78
CA LEU A 39 17.93 -4.39 5.54
C LEU A 39 18.27 -4.48 4.04
N ALA A 40 17.27 -4.54 3.18
CA ALA A 40 17.46 -4.53 1.73
C ALA A 40 18.15 -3.24 1.26
N ILE A 41 17.74 -2.08 1.77
CA ILE A 41 18.40 -0.80 1.45
C ILE A 41 19.85 -0.81 1.92
N ARG A 42 20.11 -1.30 3.15
CA ARG A 42 21.48 -1.44 3.68
C ARG A 42 22.33 -2.35 2.81
N PHE A 43 21.77 -3.46 2.33
CA PHE A 43 22.45 -4.40 1.45
C PHE A 43 22.80 -3.76 0.10
N ILE A 44 21.87 -3.04 -0.52
CA ILE A 44 22.07 -2.37 -1.82
C ILE A 44 23.19 -1.32 -1.74
N PHE A 45 23.22 -0.51 -0.67
CA PHE A 45 24.21 0.57 -0.51
C PHE A 45 25.43 0.20 0.33
N GLY A 46 25.53 -1.04 0.82
CA GLY A 46 26.64 -1.50 1.68
C GLY A 46 26.76 -0.76 3.01
N LEU A 47 25.64 -0.36 3.62
CA LEU A 47 25.62 0.41 4.87
C LEU A 47 25.95 -0.44 6.08
N ARG A 48 26.63 0.15 7.08
CA ARG A 48 26.87 -0.46 8.39
C ARG A 48 25.57 -0.57 9.17
N LYS A 49 25.58 -1.35 10.27
CA LYS A 49 24.39 -1.62 11.10
C LYS A 49 23.69 -0.35 11.62
N TYR A 50 24.45 0.68 11.98
CA TYR A 50 23.93 1.88 12.64
C TYR A 50 23.79 3.09 11.71
N ASP A 51 24.16 2.95 10.43
CA ASP A 51 24.06 4.07 9.49
C ASP A 51 22.59 4.46 9.24
N HIS A 52 22.34 5.72 8.93
CA HIS A 52 20.99 6.20 8.65
C HIS A 52 20.51 5.70 7.28
N VAL A 53 19.34 5.05 7.25
CA VAL A 53 18.75 4.47 6.02
C VAL A 53 17.86 5.47 5.27
N SER A 54 17.39 6.53 5.95
CA SER A 54 16.38 7.46 5.43
C SER A 54 16.80 8.15 4.12
N GLU A 55 18.06 8.59 4.01
CA GLU A 55 18.57 9.25 2.80
C GLU A 55 18.59 8.29 1.60
N PHE A 56 19.01 7.05 1.83
CA PHE A 56 19.09 6.01 0.81
C PHE A 56 17.71 5.52 0.37
N ARG A 57 16.75 5.50 1.29
CA ARG A 57 15.34 5.25 0.98
C ARG A 57 14.79 6.30 -0.01
N GLN A 58 15.12 7.58 0.18
CA GLN A 58 14.73 8.65 -0.75
C GLN A 58 15.44 8.53 -2.10
N LYS A 59 16.74 8.19 -2.12
CA LYS A 59 17.50 7.93 -3.36
C LYS A 59 16.88 6.81 -4.20
N LEU A 60 16.40 5.74 -3.56
CA LEU A 60 15.68 4.65 -4.22
C LEU A 60 14.23 4.99 -4.58
N LYS A 61 13.71 6.15 -4.12
CA LYS A 61 12.29 6.53 -4.22
C LYS A 61 11.36 5.47 -3.60
N TRP A 62 11.82 4.76 -2.57
CA TRP A 62 11.02 3.75 -1.90
C TRP A 62 10.13 4.38 -0.82
N LEU A 63 8.83 4.13 -0.90
CA LEU A 63 7.90 4.49 0.17
C LEU A 63 8.11 3.61 1.42
N PRO A 64 7.93 4.14 2.64
CA PRO A 64 7.79 3.33 3.84
C PRO A 64 6.67 2.29 3.65
N ILE A 65 6.84 1.08 4.19
CA ILE A 65 5.91 -0.03 3.94
C ILE A 65 4.46 0.34 4.23
N ARG A 66 4.15 1.03 5.34
CA ARG A 66 2.77 1.45 5.64
C ARG A 66 2.17 2.27 4.49
N ARG A 67 2.87 3.33 4.07
CA ARG A 67 2.44 4.21 2.97
C ARG A 67 2.35 3.48 1.64
N ARG A 68 3.27 2.55 1.38
CA ARG A 68 3.27 1.74 0.16
C ARG A 68 2.00 0.88 0.09
N ARG A 69 1.65 0.23 1.20
CA ARG A 69 0.45 -0.60 1.31
C ARG A 69 -0.81 0.23 1.14
N ASP A 70 -0.91 1.37 1.83
CA ASP A 70 -2.04 2.29 1.67
C ASP A 70 -2.23 2.68 0.19
N LEU A 71 -1.13 3.03 -0.49
CA LEU A 71 -1.16 3.39 -1.90
C LEU A 71 -1.63 2.24 -2.79
N HIS A 72 -1.13 1.02 -2.59
CA HIS A 72 -1.56 -0.15 -3.37
C HIS A 72 -3.02 -0.50 -3.14
N VAL A 73 -3.48 -0.46 -1.88
CA VAL A 73 -4.88 -0.73 -1.53
C VAL A 73 -5.79 0.32 -2.16
N LEU A 74 -5.45 1.61 -2.06
CA LEU A 74 -6.21 2.69 -2.68
C LEU A 74 -6.21 2.60 -4.21
N SER A 75 -5.07 2.23 -4.81
CA SER A 75 -4.97 2.05 -6.26
C SER A 75 -5.81 0.87 -6.73
N LEU A 76 -5.80 -0.24 -5.99
CA LEU A 76 -6.63 -1.41 -6.29
C LEU A 76 -8.11 -1.08 -6.15
N LEU A 77 -8.49 -0.36 -5.10
CA LEU A 77 -9.85 0.11 -4.88
C LEU A 77 -10.32 1.06 -5.99
N TYR A 78 -9.46 2.00 -6.39
CA TYR A 78 -9.72 2.89 -7.53
C TYR A 78 -9.93 2.10 -8.82
N CYS A 79 -9.04 1.17 -9.13
CA CYS A 79 -9.19 0.28 -10.28
C CYS A 79 -10.51 -0.50 -10.21
N LEU A 80 -10.87 -1.04 -9.05
CA LEU A 80 -12.12 -1.79 -8.88
C LEU A 80 -13.35 -0.91 -9.16
N LEU A 81 -13.38 0.33 -8.66
CA LEU A 81 -14.55 1.21 -8.78
C LEU A 81 -14.71 1.81 -10.18
N PHE A 82 -13.61 2.20 -10.82
CA PHE A 82 -13.62 3.00 -12.05
C PHE A 82 -13.25 2.24 -13.32
N ASN A 83 -12.65 1.05 -13.23
CA ASN A 83 -12.33 0.27 -14.42
C ASN A 83 -13.59 -0.40 -15.01
N PRO A 84 -13.89 -0.19 -16.31
CA PRO A 84 -15.06 -0.82 -16.95
C PRO A 84 -14.95 -2.34 -17.06
N LYS A 85 -13.74 -2.90 -16.93
CA LYS A 85 -13.50 -4.36 -16.98
C LYS A 85 -13.72 -5.05 -15.63
N THR A 86 -14.00 -4.30 -14.56
CA THR A 86 -14.24 -4.90 -13.25
C THR A 86 -15.57 -5.64 -13.24
N PRO A 87 -15.62 -6.88 -12.72
CA PRO A 87 -16.86 -7.62 -12.58
C PRO A 87 -17.92 -6.85 -11.75
N PRO A 88 -19.19 -6.77 -12.20
CA PRO A 88 -20.23 -5.99 -11.53
C PRO A 88 -20.42 -6.37 -10.06
N TYR A 89 -20.37 -7.67 -9.74
CA TYR A 89 -20.55 -8.19 -8.39
C TYR A 89 -19.51 -7.68 -7.38
N LEU A 90 -18.33 -7.25 -7.83
CA LEU A 90 -17.33 -6.63 -6.96
C LEU A 90 -17.64 -5.16 -6.72
N LYS A 91 -18.03 -4.44 -7.78
CA LYS A 91 -18.35 -3.02 -7.71
C LYS A 91 -19.56 -2.75 -6.83
N GLU A 92 -20.59 -3.59 -6.93
CA GLU A 92 -21.82 -3.50 -6.13
C GLU A 92 -21.60 -3.69 -4.62
N LYS A 93 -20.47 -4.26 -4.20
CA LYS A 93 -20.11 -4.37 -2.77
C LYS A 93 -19.70 -3.03 -2.16
N PHE A 94 -19.38 -2.03 -2.98
CA PHE A 94 -18.92 -0.72 -2.53
C PHE A 94 -19.97 0.34 -2.85
N ASN A 95 -20.66 0.81 -1.81
CA ASN A 95 -21.66 1.87 -1.92
C ASN A 95 -21.07 3.20 -1.47
N PHE A 96 -21.35 4.29 -2.19
CA PHE A 96 -20.95 5.62 -1.77
C PHE A 96 -21.97 6.20 -0.79
N VAL A 97 -21.52 6.97 0.20
CA VAL A 97 -22.43 7.65 1.15
C VAL A 97 -23.36 8.63 0.41
N GLY A 98 -22.84 9.27 -0.65
CA GLY A 98 -23.60 10.24 -1.45
C GLY A 98 -24.80 9.69 -2.21
N THR A 99 -24.91 8.37 -2.40
CA THR A 99 -26.08 7.77 -3.08
C THR A 99 -27.27 7.57 -2.16
N ALA A 100 -27.11 7.77 -0.84
CA ALA A 100 -28.16 7.53 0.15
C ALA A 100 -28.92 8.80 0.58
N SER A 101 -28.37 10.00 0.39
CA SER A 101 -29.03 11.27 0.80
C SER A 101 -28.40 12.46 0.08
N GLU A 102 -29.22 13.42 -0.40
CA GLU A 102 -28.83 14.65 -1.12
C GLU A 102 -28.17 15.72 -0.22
N LEU A 103 -27.20 15.32 0.60
CA LEU A 103 -26.49 16.21 1.52
C LEU A 103 -25.26 16.85 0.85
N ARG A 104 -24.71 17.90 1.48
CA ARG A 104 -23.47 18.55 1.01
C ARG A 104 -22.29 17.57 0.86
N SER A 105 -22.32 16.44 1.57
CA SER A 105 -21.32 15.35 1.47
C SER A 105 -21.48 14.46 0.23
N CYS A 106 -22.54 14.61 -0.58
CA CYS A 106 -22.73 13.84 -1.83
C CYS A 106 -21.56 13.93 -2.80
N ARG A 107 -20.86 15.06 -2.81
CA ARG A 107 -19.72 15.30 -3.71
C ARG A 107 -18.44 14.64 -3.22
N MET A 108 -18.45 13.99 -2.05
CA MET A 108 -17.29 13.32 -1.49
C MET A 108 -17.24 11.86 -1.94
N LEU A 109 -16.07 11.38 -2.34
CA LEU A 109 -15.81 9.97 -2.71
C LEU A 109 -15.70 9.07 -1.47
N THR A 110 -16.62 9.22 -0.51
CA THR A 110 -16.62 8.46 0.75
C THR A 110 -17.45 7.19 0.57
N LEU A 111 -16.86 6.05 0.88
CA LEU A 111 -17.54 4.75 0.88
C LEU A 111 -18.29 4.52 2.19
N CYS A 112 -19.44 3.86 2.08
CA CYS A 112 -20.24 3.41 3.22
C CYS A 112 -19.52 2.25 3.90
N MET A 113 -19.27 2.37 5.22
CA MET A 113 -18.69 1.28 6.00
C MET A 113 -19.78 0.24 6.29
N PRO A 114 -19.57 -1.05 5.93
CA PRO A 114 -20.55 -2.08 6.23
C PRO A 114 -20.64 -2.33 7.74
N PHE A 115 -21.87 -2.48 8.23
CA PHE A 115 -22.11 -2.90 9.61
C PHE A 115 -21.62 -4.33 9.81
N HIS A 116 -20.73 -4.53 10.79
CA HIS A 116 -20.24 -5.85 11.18
C HIS A 116 -20.36 -5.99 12.70
N LYS A 117 -20.76 -7.18 13.17
CA LYS A 117 -20.99 -7.47 14.60
C LYS A 117 -19.74 -8.01 15.30
N THR A 118 -18.74 -8.45 14.53
CA THR A 118 -17.48 -8.97 15.06
C THR A 118 -16.54 -7.82 15.39
N LYS A 119 -15.83 -7.89 16.52
CA LYS A 119 -14.87 -6.84 16.93
C LYS A 119 -13.63 -6.75 16.03
N PHE A 120 -13.39 -7.75 15.18
CA PHE A 120 -12.20 -7.86 14.35
C PHE A 120 -12.47 -8.62 13.03
N TYR A 121 -11.72 -8.22 12.01
CA TYR A 121 -11.21 -9.05 10.92
C TYR A 121 -9.68 -9.09 11.03
#